data_AF-A0A7W9UVW8-F1
#
_entry.id   AF-A0A7W9UVW8-F1
#
_cell.length_a   1.000
_cell.length_b   1.000
_cell.length_c   1.000
_cell.angle_alpha   90.00
_cell.angle_beta   90.00
_cell.angle_gamma   90.00
#
_symmetry.space_group_name_H-M   'P 1'
#
loop_
_entity.id
_entity.type
_entity.pdbx_description
1 polymer ?
#
loop_
_entity_poly.entity_id
_entity_poly.type
_entity_poly.pdbx_seq_one_letter_code
_entity_poly.pdbx_strand_id
1 'polypeptide(L)'
;MERFCDRRDALRDTIADPARLLGETIRAGLPTGPDDALMRLLYEFDVVAGSSPLHATLAEAMYERQLATYRAVLQRGVAAGVFGLLLDISTAALNLVALEDAYGLHIVGGNSKIAVRRAVEAMFDAARVFGAPAV
;
A
#
# COMPACT_ATOMS: atom_id res chain seq x y z
N MET A 1 -10.05 -3.77 -9.09
CA MET A 1 -10.04 -3.76 -7.62
C MET A 1 -9.73 -5.13 -7.05
N GLU A 2 -10.59 -6.15 -7.25
CA GLU A 2 -10.39 -7.52 -6.72
C GLU A 2 -9.00 -8.10 -7.01
N ARG A 3 -8.55 -8.08 -8.27
CA ARG A 3 -7.23 -8.57 -8.69
C ARG A 3 -6.02 -7.97 -7.96
N PHE A 4 -6.09 -6.71 -7.50
CA PHE A 4 -4.98 -6.08 -6.75
C PHE A 4 -4.90 -6.61 -5.31
N CYS A 5 -6.06 -6.77 -4.68
CA CYS A 5 -6.16 -7.31 -3.35
C CYS A 5 -5.82 -8.82 -3.35
N ASP A 6 -6.29 -9.58 -4.34
CA ASP A 6 -6.03 -11.03 -4.45
C ASP A 6 -4.53 -11.32 -4.59
N ARG A 7 -3.80 -10.46 -5.30
CA ARG A 7 -2.33 -10.57 -5.41
C ARG A 7 -1.68 -10.41 -4.03
N ARG A 8 -2.12 -9.43 -3.23
CA ARG A 8 -1.55 -9.16 -1.90
C ARG A 8 -1.91 -10.25 -0.89
N ASP A 9 -3.12 -10.79 -0.97
CA ASP A 9 -3.52 -11.94 -0.16
C ASP A 9 -2.67 -13.18 -0.48
N ALA A 10 -2.42 -13.48 -1.75
CA ALA A 10 -1.55 -14.58 -2.16
C ALA A 10 -0.08 -14.45 -1.68
N LEU A 11 0.42 -13.22 -1.48
CA LEU A 11 1.77 -13.01 -0.93
C LEU A 11 1.86 -13.49 0.51
N ARG A 12 0.79 -13.34 1.32
CA ARG A 12 0.78 -13.75 2.73
C ARG A 12 0.98 -15.25 2.89
N ASP A 13 0.42 -16.03 1.97
CA ASP A 13 0.48 -17.49 1.99
C ASP A 13 1.81 -18.04 1.47
N THR A 14 2.57 -17.23 0.72
CA THR A 14 3.78 -17.67 0.03
C THR A 14 5.08 -17.15 0.65
N ILE A 15 5.02 -16.05 1.42
CA ILE A 15 6.20 -15.44 2.04
C ILE A 15 6.17 -15.65 3.55
N ALA A 16 7.17 -16.39 4.05
CA ALA A 16 7.31 -16.70 5.47
C ALA A 16 7.83 -15.51 6.28
N ASP A 17 8.87 -14.85 5.77
CA ASP A 17 9.57 -13.73 6.39
C ASP A 17 8.72 -12.45 6.38
N PRO A 18 8.34 -11.88 7.55
CA PRO A 18 7.55 -10.67 7.63
C PRO A 18 8.19 -9.45 6.95
N ALA A 19 9.52 -9.30 7.02
CA ALA A 19 10.22 -8.16 6.42
C ALA A 19 10.10 -8.18 4.90
N ARG A 20 10.34 -9.35 4.30
CA ARG A 20 10.13 -9.57 2.87
C ARG A 20 8.66 -9.47 2.46
N LEU A 21 7.75 -9.98 3.29
CA LEU A 21 6.31 -9.89 3.03
C LEU A 21 5.87 -8.41 2.98
N LEU A 22 6.34 -7.58 3.90
CA LEU A 22 6.05 -6.15 3.88
C LEU A 22 6.62 -5.46 2.62
N GLY A 23 7.85 -5.81 2.24
CA GLY A 23 8.47 -5.29 1.02
C GLY A 23 7.67 -5.62 -0.24
N GLU A 24 7.27 -6.87 -0.41
CA GLU A 24 6.44 -7.30 -1.54
C GLU A 24 5.02 -6.73 -1.48
N THR A 25 4.47 -6.55 -0.28
CA THR A 25 3.16 -5.89 -0.08
C THR A 25 3.19 -4.45 -0.57
N ILE A 26 4.24 -3.69 -0.24
CA ILE A 26 4.45 -2.30 -0.71
C ILE A 26 4.62 -2.28 -2.23
N ARG A 27 5.49 -3.13 -2.78
CA ARG A 27 5.74 -3.20 -4.23
C ARG A 27 4.47 -3.54 -5.01
N ALA A 28 3.63 -4.43 -4.49
CA ALA A 28 2.38 -4.83 -5.11
C ALA A 28 1.26 -3.77 -5.01
N GLY A 29 1.35 -2.85 -4.05
CA GLY A 29 0.41 -1.75 -3.89
C GLY A 29 0.69 -0.54 -4.78
N LEU A 30 1.94 -0.35 -5.22
CA LEU A 30 2.31 0.76 -6.10
C LEU A 30 2.03 0.46 -7.58
N PRO A 31 1.78 1.49 -8.41
CA PRO A 31 1.67 1.32 -9.86
C PRO A 31 2.94 0.74 -10.48
N THR A 32 2.77 0.00 -11.58
CA THR A 32 3.90 -0.51 -12.37
C THR A 32 4.67 0.60 -13.09
N GLY A 33 4.04 1.76 -13.28
CA GLY A 33 4.62 2.95 -13.92
C GLY A 33 3.56 4.02 -14.18
N PRO A 34 3.93 5.12 -14.85
CA PRO A 34 2.99 6.20 -15.21
C PRO A 34 1.90 5.75 -16.19
N ASP A 35 2.14 4.68 -16.95
CA ASP A 35 1.20 4.11 -17.92
C ASP A 35 0.35 2.96 -17.35
N ASP A 36 0.35 2.76 -16.03
CA ASP A 36 -0.49 1.77 -15.37
C ASP A 36 -1.97 2.15 -15.51
N ALA A 37 -2.60 1.70 -16.59
CA ALA A 37 -3.95 2.07 -16.96
C ALA A 37 -4.98 1.70 -15.88
N LEU A 38 -4.73 0.64 -15.11
CA LEU A 38 -5.65 0.21 -14.06
C LEU A 38 -5.57 1.15 -12.85
N MET A 39 -4.36 1.52 -12.41
CA MET A 39 -4.20 2.51 -11.33
C MET A 39 -4.64 3.90 -11.75
N ARG A 40 -4.37 4.30 -13.00
CA ARG A 40 -4.91 5.54 -13.58
C ARG A 40 -6.41 5.58 -13.53
N LEU A 41 -7.08 4.52 -14.00
CA LEU A 41 -8.53 4.44 -13.92
C LEU A 41 -9.01 4.53 -12.48
N LEU A 42 -8.37 3.85 -11.53
CA LEU A 42 -8.74 3.91 -10.11
C LEU A 42 -8.71 5.36 -9.58
N TYR A 43 -7.62 6.10 -9.84
CA TYR A 43 -7.45 7.47 -9.36
C TYR A 43 -8.22 8.53 -10.19
N GLU A 44 -8.36 8.35 -11.50
CA GLU A 44 -9.15 9.24 -12.36
C GLU A 44 -10.65 9.09 -12.07
N PHE A 45 -11.10 7.90 -11.66
CA PHE A 45 -12.49 7.69 -11.23
C PHE A 45 -12.82 8.49 -9.96
N ASP A 46 -11.87 8.70 -9.04
CA ASP A 46 -12.05 9.61 -7.88
C ASP A 46 -12.36 11.06 -8.30
N VAL A 47 -11.77 11.53 -9.40
CA VAL A 47 -11.96 12.89 -9.90
C VAL A 47 -13.27 13.00 -10.70
N VAL A 48 -13.61 11.98 -11.48
CA VAL A 48 -14.77 12.00 -12.40
C VAL A 48 -16.08 11.63 -11.69
N ALA A 49 -16.05 10.73 -10.71
CA ALA A 49 -17.23 10.24 -10.01
C ALA A 49 -17.69 11.18 -8.88
N GLY A 50 -17.14 12.40 -8.80
CA GLY A 50 -17.20 13.40 -7.71
C GLY A 50 -18.58 13.88 -7.25
N SER A 51 -19.47 12.94 -6.89
CA SER A 51 -20.79 13.10 -6.26
C SER A 51 -21.57 11.76 -6.17
N SER A 52 -21.05 10.63 -6.68
CA SER A 52 -21.72 9.33 -6.63
C SER A 52 -21.55 8.66 -5.26
N PRO A 53 -22.63 8.36 -4.51
CA PRO A 53 -22.55 7.63 -3.25
C PRO A 53 -21.95 6.21 -3.42
N LEU A 54 -22.24 5.56 -4.55
CA LEU A 54 -21.69 4.24 -4.87
C LEU A 54 -20.16 4.31 -5.02
N HIS A 55 -19.64 5.37 -5.62
CA HIS A 55 -18.20 5.57 -5.75
C HIS A 55 -17.53 5.72 -4.39
N ALA A 56 -18.10 6.57 -3.51
CA ALA A 56 -17.60 6.74 -2.15
C ALA A 56 -17.55 5.41 -1.37
N THR A 57 -18.62 4.60 -1.45
CA THR A 57 -18.67 3.27 -0.82
C THR A 57 -17.59 2.33 -1.36
N LEU A 58 -17.34 2.32 -2.67
CA LEU A 58 -16.31 1.48 -3.26
C LEU A 58 -14.90 1.93 -2.87
N ALA A 59 -14.66 3.24 -2.84
CA ALA A 59 -13.39 3.81 -2.40
C ALA A 59 -13.11 3.50 -0.91
N GLU A 60 -14.09 3.66 -0.03
CA GLU A 60 -14.00 3.27 1.38
C GLU A 60 -13.71 1.77 1.53
N ALA A 61 -14.44 0.92 0.80
CA ALA A 61 -14.22 -0.52 0.85
C ALA A 61 -12.81 -0.92 0.40
N MET A 62 -12.23 -0.22 -0.59
CA MET A 62 -10.84 -0.45 -0.99
C MET A 62 -9.85 -0.02 0.08
N TYR A 63 -10.04 1.17 0.64
CA TYR A 63 -9.22 1.69 1.72
C TYR A 63 -9.22 0.74 2.93
N GLU A 64 -10.39 0.23 3.32
CA GLU A 64 -10.50 -0.77 4.40
C GLU A 64 -9.72 -2.05 4.11
N ARG A 65 -9.74 -2.54 2.86
CA ARG A 65 -8.96 -3.72 2.44
C ARG A 65 -7.46 -3.47 2.46
N GLN A 66 -7.00 -2.30 1.99
CA GLN A 66 -5.58 -1.92 2.08
C GLN A 66 -5.11 -1.85 3.53
N LEU A 67 -5.93 -1.22 4.39
CA LEU A 67 -5.66 -1.08 5.80
C LEU A 67 -5.60 -2.43 6.51
N ALA A 68 -6.54 -3.33 6.21
CA ALA A 68 -6.53 -4.70 6.72
C ALA A 68 -5.29 -5.48 6.28
N THR A 69 -4.85 -5.30 5.02
CA THR A 69 -3.65 -5.94 4.49
C THR A 69 -2.40 -5.52 5.27
N TYR A 70 -2.17 -4.21 5.43
CA TYR A 70 -1.02 -3.72 6.19
C TYR A 70 -1.08 -4.13 7.66
N ARG A 71 -2.25 -4.05 8.31
CA ARG A 71 -2.42 -4.52 9.70
C ARG A 71 -2.02 -5.98 9.85
N ALA A 72 -2.47 -6.85 8.96
CA ALA A 72 -2.16 -8.28 9.02
C ALA A 72 -0.65 -8.56 8.89
N VAL A 73 0.03 -7.87 7.96
CA VAL A 73 1.49 -8.02 7.77
C VAL A 73 2.26 -7.51 8.99
N LEU A 74 1.87 -6.34 9.53
CA LEU A 74 2.50 -5.76 10.72
C LEU A 74 2.29 -6.62 11.97
N GLN A 75 1.06 -7.10 12.20
CA GLN A 75 0.74 -8.03 13.29
C GLN A 75 1.60 -9.29 13.23
N ARG A 76 1.75 -9.87 12.03
CA ARG A 76 2.59 -11.05 11.83
C ARG A 76 4.05 -10.77 12.18
N GLY A 77 4.61 -9.64 11.76
CA GLY A 77 5.99 -9.30 12.07
C GLY A 77 6.23 -8.99 13.55
N VAL A 78 5.26 -8.37 14.23
CA VAL A 78 5.31 -8.17 15.69
C VAL A 78 5.23 -9.51 16.42
N ALA A 79 4.30 -10.39 16.04
CA ALA A 79 4.14 -11.71 16.65
C ALA A 79 5.37 -12.60 16.46
N ALA A 80 6.08 -12.45 15.34
CA ALA A 80 7.33 -13.15 15.05
C ALA A 80 8.57 -12.51 15.72
N GLY A 81 8.42 -11.37 16.41
CA GLY A 81 9.54 -10.63 17.00
C GLY A 81 10.46 -9.95 16.00
N VAL A 82 10.06 -9.88 14.72
CA VAL A 82 10.84 -9.25 13.64
C VAL A 82 10.63 -7.73 13.63
N PHE A 83 9.43 -7.27 14.01
CA PHE A 83 9.09 -5.85 14.08
C PHE A 83 8.99 -5.37 15.52
N GLY A 84 9.64 -4.24 15.81
CA GLY A 84 9.55 -3.52 17.08
C GLY A 84 8.88 -2.17 16.85
N LEU A 85 7.56 -2.18 16.63
CA LEU A 85 6.85 -0.97 16.22
C LEU A 85 6.93 0.13 17.27
N LEU A 86 7.23 1.35 16.80
CA LEU A 86 7.23 2.57 17.63
C LEU A 86 5.85 3.24 17.68
N LEU A 87 4.97 2.86 16.75
CA LEU A 87 3.58 3.29 16.66
C LEU A 87 2.67 2.09 16.96
N ASP A 88 1.41 2.34 17.31
CA ASP A 88 0.43 1.26 17.30
C ASP A 88 0.22 0.76 15.85
N ILE A 89 -0.17 -0.51 15.73
CA ILE A 89 -0.32 -1.19 14.43
C ILE A 89 -1.30 -0.46 13.51
N SER A 90 -2.38 0.10 14.06
CA SER A 90 -3.39 0.79 13.25
C SER A 90 -2.84 2.10 12.69
N THR A 91 -2.11 2.88 13.48
CA THR A 91 -1.46 4.11 13.03
C THR A 91 -0.35 3.84 12.01
N ALA A 92 0.47 2.81 12.23
CA ALA A 92 1.50 2.42 11.26
C ALA A 92 0.88 1.98 9.92
N ALA A 93 -0.17 1.16 9.96
CA ALA A 93 -0.89 0.73 8.75
C ALA A 93 -1.53 1.92 8.02
N LEU A 94 -2.19 2.83 8.76
CA LEU A 94 -2.81 4.03 8.19
C LEU A 94 -1.79 4.89 7.44
N ASN A 95 -0.61 5.12 8.03
CA ASN A 95 0.44 5.92 7.38
C ASN A 95 0.99 5.23 6.13
N LEU A 96 1.15 3.91 6.14
CA LEU A 96 1.61 3.17 4.95
C LEU A 96 0.60 3.22 3.81
N VAL A 97 -0.71 3.10 4.10
CA VAL A 97 -1.76 3.27 3.08
C VAL A 97 -1.74 4.69 2.52
N ALA A 98 -1.69 5.71 3.38
CA ALA A 98 -1.67 7.10 2.93
C ALA A 98 -0.45 7.43 2.05
N LEU A 99 0.72 6.88 2.38
CA LEU A 99 1.93 7.01 1.56
C LEU A 99 1.78 6.28 0.22
N GLU A 100 1.27 5.04 0.23
CA GLU A 100 1.00 4.24 -0.97
C GLU A 100 0.10 5.00 -1.95
N ASP A 101 -1.01 5.54 -1.45
CA ASP A 101 -1.99 6.26 -2.27
C ASP A 101 -1.41 7.55 -2.84
N ALA A 102 -0.72 8.35 -2.02
CA ALA A 102 -0.11 9.60 -2.46
C ALA A 102 0.98 9.37 -3.51
N TYR A 103 1.84 8.37 -3.32
CA TYR A 103 2.84 8.02 -4.32
C TYR A 103 2.21 7.47 -5.59
N GLY A 104 1.20 6.60 -5.46
CA GLY A 104 0.46 6.07 -6.59
C GLY A 104 -0.11 7.18 -7.47
N LEU A 105 -0.82 8.13 -6.86
CA LEU A 105 -1.39 9.30 -7.54
C LEU A 105 -0.31 10.14 -8.26
N HIS A 106 0.83 10.40 -7.61
CA HIS A 106 1.92 11.14 -8.23
C HIS A 106 2.55 10.41 -9.42
N ILE A 107 2.73 9.09 -9.32
CA ILE A 107 3.31 8.27 -10.38
C ILE A 107 2.41 8.31 -11.62
N VAL A 108 1.12 8.02 -11.45
CA VAL A 108 0.18 7.99 -12.57
C VAL A 108 -0.17 9.39 -13.10
N GLY A 109 -0.06 10.42 -12.26
CA GLY A 109 -0.18 11.82 -12.65
C GLY A 109 1.03 12.37 -13.42
N GLY A 110 2.03 11.54 -13.71
CA GLY A 110 3.19 11.93 -14.51
C GLY A 110 4.19 12.82 -13.79
N ASN A 111 4.21 12.81 -12.45
CA ASN A 111 5.17 13.60 -11.68
C ASN A 111 6.60 13.05 -11.87
N SER A 112 7.39 13.73 -12.72
CA SER A 112 8.78 13.35 -13.02
C SER A 112 9.71 13.23 -11.80
N LYS A 113 9.34 13.76 -10.63
CA LYS A 113 10.13 13.65 -9.40
C LYS A 113 9.84 12.38 -8.59
N ILE A 114 8.73 11.69 -8.86
CA ILE A 114 8.28 10.51 -8.12
C ILE A 114 8.22 9.31 -9.08
N ALA A 115 9.35 8.61 -9.22
CA ALA A 115 9.40 7.33 -9.91
C ALA A 115 9.04 6.18 -8.96
N VAL A 116 8.50 5.07 -9.49
CA VAL A 116 8.12 3.86 -8.72
C VAL A 116 9.23 3.41 -7.78
N ARG A 117 10.47 3.28 -8.27
CA ARG A 117 11.63 2.91 -7.46
C ARG A 117 11.81 3.82 -6.24
N ARG A 118 11.71 5.14 -6.45
CA ARG A 118 11.89 6.14 -5.40
C ARG A 118 10.75 6.08 -4.37
N ALA A 119 9.52 5.80 -4.80
CA ALA A 119 8.39 5.58 -3.90
C ALA A 119 8.58 4.34 -3.02
N VAL A 120 9.03 3.22 -3.62
CA VAL A 120 9.37 2.00 -2.87
C VAL A 120 10.45 2.28 -1.83
N GLU A 121 11.55 2.92 -2.22
CA GLU A 121 12.64 3.29 -1.31
C GLU A 121 12.14 4.18 -0.16
N ALA A 122 11.35 5.20 -0.45
CA ALA A 122 10.80 6.10 0.57
C ALA A 122 9.83 5.39 1.54
N MET A 123 9.00 4.48 1.04
CA MET A 123 8.10 3.68 1.89
C MET A 123 8.88 2.68 2.75
N PHE A 124 9.98 2.12 2.24
CA PHE A 124 10.86 1.24 3.02
C PHE A 124 11.53 2.01 4.16
N ASP A 125 11.98 3.23 3.87
CA ASP A 125 12.55 4.12 4.88
C ASP A 125 11.52 4.50 5.94
N ALA A 126 10.29 4.84 5.54
CA ALA A 126 9.20 5.11 6.48
C ALA A 126 8.88 3.88 7.35
N ALA A 127 8.74 2.70 6.74
CA ALA A 127 8.49 1.45 7.46
C ALA A 127 9.61 1.15 8.48
N ARG A 128 10.87 1.36 8.11
CA ARG A 128 12.01 1.23 9.03
C ARG A 128 11.92 2.19 10.20
N VAL A 129 11.57 3.46 9.97
CA VAL A 129 11.34 4.44 11.03
C VAL A 129 10.19 4.03 11.94
N PHE A 130 9.15 3.38 11.42
CA PHE A 130 8.05 2.85 12.23
C PHE A 130 8.43 1.61 13.05
N GLY A 131 9.62 1.03 12.86
CA GLY A 131 10.05 -0.20 13.51
C GLY A 131 9.72 -1.49 12.75
N ALA A 132 9.40 -1.38 11.46
CA ALA A 132 9.11 -2.50 10.56
C ALA A 132 10.02 -2.47 9.32
N PRO A 133 11.27 -2.95 9.41
CA PRO A 133 12.21 -2.88 8.29
C PRO A 133 11.78 -3.80 7.14
N ALA A 134 11.21 -3.21 6.08
CA ALA A 134 10.88 -3.91 4.83
C ALA A 134 12.15 -4.19 3.99
N VAL A 135 12.16 -5.30 3.24
CA VAL A 135 13.26 -5.70 2.33
C VAL A 135 12.77 -6.14 0.94
#